data_AF-A0A0K8Q6V1-F1
#
_entry.id   AF-A0A0K8Q6V1-F1
#
_cell.length_a   1.000
_cell.length_b   1.000
_cell.length_c   1.000
_cell.angle_alpha   90.00
_cell.angle_beta   90.00
_cell.angle_gamma   90.00
#
_symmetry.space_group_name_H-M   'P 1'
#
loop_
_entity.id
_entity.type
_entity.pdbx_description
1 polymer ?
#
loop_
_entity_poly.entity_id
_entity_poly.type
_entity_poly.pdbx_seq_one_letter_code
_entity_poly.pdbx_strand_id
1 'polypeptide(L)'
;MDIRRYETARLQSVRPSVTTTVAPGTGRGELPANGHARVEVDVEILRAPGVSGELGLKVALLGRTESVSIPQGSHKARVVIDLENVELWWPHDMGAQPLCPLTVTLDADGHDLDVWSKSIGFRQFELKTEQDEAGTSFVFAVNGAEIFVRGANWIPDDCFPSRVTEDQLRQRISQATAANMNLLRVWGGGVYESDTFYDLCDRMGILVWQDFLFACAGYPEDG
;
A
#
# COMPACT_ATOMS: atom_id res chain seq x y z
N MET A 1 -23.47 3.63 -9.46
CA MET A 1 -23.17 4.98 -8.95
C MET A 1 -24.11 5.22 -7.78
N ASP A 2 -23.66 4.87 -6.58
CA ASP A 2 -24.50 4.89 -5.38
C ASP A 2 -24.41 6.31 -4.79
N ILE A 3 -25.45 7.14 -5.02
CA ILE A 3 -25.51 8.50 -4.48
C ILE A 3 -25.89 8.39 -3.00
N ARG A 4 -24.89 8.18 -2.15
CA ARG A 4 -25.07 8.29 -0.69
C ARG A 4 -25.24 9.76 -0.33
N ARG A 5 -26.48 10.17 -0.04
CA ARG A 5 -26.79 11.47 0.56
C ARG A 5 -26.33 11.40 2.03
N TYR A 6 -25.25 12.10 2.36
CA TYR A 6 -24.76 12.18 3.73
C TYR A 6 -25.46 13.36 4.43
N GLU A 7 -25.98 13.10 5.63
CA GLU A 7 -26.72 14.12 6.41
C GLU A 7 -25.78 14.98 7.26
N THR A 8 -24.58 14.47 7.58
CA THR A 8 -23.64 15.14 8.50
C THR A 8 -22.27 15.40 7.88
N ALA A 9 -21.45 14.37 7.72
CA ALA A 9 -20.13 14.44 7.10
C ALA A 9 -19.71 13.05 6.59
N ARG A 10 -18.70 12.99 5.72
CA ARG A 10 -18.11 11.73 5.23
C ARG A 10 -16.62 11.87 4.96
N LEU A 11 -15.94 10.73 4.87
CA LEU A 11 -14.55 10.68 4.42
C LEU A 11 -14.48 11.01 2.92
N GLN A 12 -13.65 11.98 2.56
CA GLN A 12 -13.40 12.34 1.17
C GLN A 12 -12.17 11.62 0.63
N SER A 13 -11.10 11.62 1.41
CA SER A 13 -9.90 10.86 1.11
C SER A 13 -9.21 10.45 2.41
N VAL A 14 -8.59 9.26 2.37
CA VAL A 14 -7.78 8.70 3.45
C VAL A 14 -6.47 8.25 2.82
N ARG A 15 -5.34 8.80 3.30
CA ARG A 15 -4.01 8.56 2.74
C ARG A 15 -3.07 8.09 3.85
N PRO A 16 -2.94 6.76 4.04
CA PRO A 16 -1.93 6.23 4.94
C PRO A 16 -0.54 6.29 4.30
N SER A 17 0.44 6.72 5.07
CA SER A 17 1.88 6.63 4.79
C SER A 17 2.52 5.78 5.87
N VAL A 18 3.30 4.78 5.47
CA VAL A 18 3.92 3.83 6.41
C VAL A 18 5.43 3.89 6.23
N THR A 19 6.13 4.23 7.30
CA THR A 19 7.59 4.12 7.39
C THR A 19 7.91 2.94 8.28
N THR A 20 8.57 1.92 7.73
CA THR A 20 9.03 0.76 8.50
C THR A 20 10.55 0.84 8.65
N THR A 21 11.05 0.65 9.86
CA THR A 21 12.47 0.54 10.17
C THR A 21 12.76 -0.83 10.74
N VAL A 22 13.83 -1.44 10.28
CA VAL A 22 14.24 -2.78 10.68
C VAL A 22 15.63 -2.70 11.31
N ALA A 23 15.77 -3.27 12.51
CA ALA A 23 17.07 -3.32 13.16
C ALA A 23 18.02 -4.23 12.36
N PRO A 24 19.32 -3.92 12.29
CA PRO A 24 20.29 -4.81 11.67
C PRO A 24 20.24 -6.19 12.35
N GLY A 25 20.10 -7.25 11.55
CA GLY A 25 20.05 -8.62 12.08
C GLY A 25 21.28 -8.94 12.94
N THR A 26 21.07 -9.70 14.02
CA THR A 26 22.12 -10.09 14.97
C THR A 26 23.07 -11.17 14.44
N GLY A 27 22.79 -11.72 13.26
CA GLY A 27 23.57 -12.81 12.64
C GLY A 27 23.57 -12.73 11.11
N ARG A 28 24.62 -13.31 10.50
CA ARG A 28 24.77 -13.37 9.04
C ARG A 28 23.75 -14.38 8.47
N GLY A 29 22.73 -13.88 7.77
CA GLY A 29 21.71 -14.71 7.09
C GLY A 29 20.41 -14.92 7.86
N GLU A 30 20.25 -14.32 9.04
CA GLU A 30 18.95 -14.30 9.74
C GLU A 30 18.08 -13.18 9.19
N LEU A 31 16.88 -13.53 8.70
CA LEU A 31 15.88 -12.57 8.28
C LEU A 31 15.16 -12.00 9.52
N PRO A 32 15.05 -10.68 9.66
CA PRO A 32 14.31 -10.09 10.78
C PRO A 32 12.82 -10.45 10.71
N ALA A 33 12.27 -10.93 11.82
CA ALA A 33 10.84 -11.23 11.91
C ALA A 33 9.99 -9.98 12.16
N ASN A 34 10.53 -9.01 12.92
CA ASN A 34 9.81 -7.85 13.39
C ASN A 34 10.57 -6.55 13.15
N GLY A 35 9.84 -5.44 13.09
CA GLY A 35 10.38 -4.09 12.97
C GLY A 35 9.62 -3.05 13.79
N HIS A 36 9.95 -1.79 13.57
CA HIS A 36 9.19 -0.64 14.05
C HIS A 36 8.47 0.01 12.87
N ALA A 37 7.23 0.42 13.04
CA ALA A 37 6.47 1.12 12.01
C ALA A 37 5.86 2.41 12.56
N ARG A 38 6.03 3.49 11.81
CA ARG A 38 5.31 4.75 11.98
C ARG A 38 4.28 4.86 10.88
N VAL A 39 3.01 4.99 11.26
CA VAL A 39 1.87 5.09 10.34
C VAL A 39 1.26 6.48 10.49
N GLU A 40 1.31 7.27 9.42
CA GLU A 40 0.70 8.59 9.35
C GLU A 40 -0.53 8.52 8.45
N VAL A 41 -1.68 8.92 8.95
CA VAL A 41 -2.95 8.89 8.22
C VAL A 41 -3.45 10.31 8.02
N ASP A 42 -3.32 10.80 6.79
CA ASP A 42 -3.91 12.07 6.36
C ASP A 42 -5.34 11.85 5.87
N VAL A 43 -6.28 12.58 6.46
CA VAL A 43 -7.71 12.47 6.14
C VAL A 43 -8.25 13.82 5.69
N GLU A 44 -9.00 13.81 4.60
CA GLU A 44 -9.84 14.93 4.18
C GLU A 44 -11.31 14.53 4.33
N ILE A 45 -12.14 15.44 4.86
CA ILE A 45 -13.56 15.22 5.10
C ILE A 45 -14.44 16.21 4.32
N LEU A 46 -15.62 15.75 3.92
CA LEU A 46 -16.68 16.59 3.39
C LEU A 46 -17.78 16.73 4.44
N ARG A 47 -18.13 17.97 4.79
CA ARG A 47 -19.26 18.29 5.69
C ARG A 47 -20.48 18.64 4.85
N ALA A 48 -21.67 18.27 5.33
CA ALA A 48 -22.91 18.65 4.66
C ALA A 48 -23.15 20.16 4.86
N PRO A 49 -23.81 20.85 3.91
CA PRO A 49 -24.14 22.26 4.06
C PRO A 49 -24.92 22.52 5.37
N GLY A 50 -24.47 23.49 6.16
CA GLY A 50 -25.11 23.85 7.43
C GLY A 50 -24.73 23.01 8.64
N VAL A 51 -23.92 21.96 8.47
CA VAL A 51 -23.41 21.14 9.58
C VAL A 51 -22.13 21.76 10.14
N SER A 52 -22.17 22.18 11.40
CA SER A 52 -21.09 22.94 12.03
C SER A 52 -20.64 22.39 13.40
N GLY A 53 -20.72 21.06 13.58
CA GLY A 53 -20.24 20.38 14.79
C GLY A 53 -18.77 19.98 14.74
N GLU A 54 -18.18 19.75 15.91
CA GLU A 54 -16.96 18.97 16.04
C GLU A 54 -17.21 17.53 15.58
N LEU A 55 -16.20 16.87 15.00
CA LEU A 55 -16.28 15.46 14.61
C LEU A 55 -15.15 14.69 15.28
N GLY A 56 -15.38 13.41 15.57
CA GLY A 56 -14.34 12.49 15.98
C GLY A 56 -13.75 11.77 14.77
N LEU A 57 -12.43 11.53 14.80
CA LEU A 57 -11.76 10.64 13.88
C LEU A 57 -10.99 9.59 14.68
N LYS A 58 -11.33 8.34 14.46
CA LYS A 58 -10.70 7.19 15.11
C LYS A 58 -9.92 6.38 14.08
N VAL A 59 -8.66 6.07 14.38
CA VAL A 59 -7.79 5.24 13.55
C VAL A 59 -7.37 4.01 14.35
N ALA A 60 -7.71 2.83 13.86
CA ALA A 60 -7.43 1.55 14.50
C ALA A 60 -6.51 0.68 13.63
N LEU A 61 -5.46 0.14 14.25
CA LEU A 61 -4.46 -0.73 13.60
C LEU A 61 -3.77 -1.60 14.65
N LEU A 62 -3.68 -2.92 14.41
CA LEU A 62 -3.04 -3.89 15.32
C LEU A 62 -3.50 -3.79 16.79
N GLY A 63 -4.80 -3.58 17.00
CA GLY A 63 -5.39 -3.44 18.34
C GLY A 63 -5.10 -2.10 19.02
N ARG A 64 -4.28 -1.23 18.42
CA ARG A 64 -4.15 0.17 18.85
C ARG A 64 -5.27 1.01 18.25
N THR A 65 -5.65 2.05 18.98
CA THR A 65 -6.64 3.02 18.55
C THR A 65 -6.16 4.39 18.96
N GLU A 66 -5.99 5.28 17.98
CA GLU A 66 -5.76 6.70 18.20
C GLU A 66 -7.01 7.48 17.80
N SER A 67 -7.27 8.59 18.47
CA SER A 67 -8.44 9.41 18.17
C SER A 67 -8.09 10.89 18.24
N VAL A 68 -8.61 11.66 17.29
CA VAL A 68 -8.45 13.10 17.24
C VAL A 68 -9.79 13.76 16.98
N SER A 69 -10.00 14.93 17.57
CA SER A 69 -11.13 15.78 17.21
C SER A 69 -10.81 16.60 15.97
N ILE A 70 -11.80 16.77 15.10
CA ILE A 70 -11.78 17.66 13.95
C ILE A 70 -12.64 18.88 14.28
N PRO A 71 -12.03 20.04 14.58
CA PRO A 71 -12.77 21.24 14.94
C PRO A 71 -13.75 21.68 13.85
N GLN A 72 -14.76 22.44 14.27
CA GLN A 72 -15.66 23.13 13.35
C GLN A 72 -14.85 23.96 12.33
N GLY A 73 -15.23 23.85 11.05
CA GLY A 73 -14.56 24.55 9.95
C GLY A 73 -13.25 23.91 9.47
N SER A 74 -12.70 22.93 10.18
CA SER A 74 -11.62 22.09 9.64
C SER A 74 -12.19 20.98 8.75
N HIS A 75 -11.43 20.69 7.70
CA HIS A 75 -11.70 19.64 6.72
C HIS A 75 -10.56 18.62 6.62
N LYS A 76 -9.52 18.77 7.45
CA LYS A 76 -8.33 17.94 7.43
C LYS A 76 -7.98 17.47 8.82
N ALA A 77 -7.50 16.26 8.92
CA ALA A 77 -6.97 15.67 10.14
C ALA A 77 -5.77 14.80 9.81
N ARG A 78 -4.84 14.72 10.76
CA ARG A 78 -3.70 13.82 10.71
C ARG A 78 -3.65 13.02 12.00
N VAL A 79 -3.49 11.72 11.88
CA VAL A 79 -3.27 10.81 13.02
C VAL A 79 -1.95 10.08 12.80
N VAL A 80 -1.16 9.93 13.85
CA VAL A 80 0.11 9.20 13.82
C VAL A 80 0.03 8.06 14.82
N ILE A 81 0.39 6.85 14.39
CA ILE A 81 0.50 5.67 15.24
C ILE A 81 1.93 5.14 15.12
N ASP A 82 2.66 5.12 16.23
CA ASP A 82 3.94 4.45 16.34
C ASP A 82 3.73 3.03 16.91
N LEU A 83 4.23 2.02 16.19
CA LEU A 83 4.06 0.61 16.47
C LEU A 83 5.42 -0.06 16.62
N GLU A 84 5.63 -0.69 17.77
CA GLU A 84 6.79 -1.52 18.04
C GLU A 84 6.49 -2.99 17.72
N ASN A 85 7.54 -3.73 17.36
CA ASN A 85 7.50 -5.18 17.16
C ASN A 85 6.44 -5.64 16.13
N VAL A 86 6.22 -4.88 15.06
CA VAL A 86 5.30 -5.28 13.98
C VAL A 86 5.88 -6.45 13.19
N GLU A 87 5.05 -7.44 12.84
CA GLU A 87 5.47 -8.53 11.95
C GLU A 87 5.73 -7.99 10.55
N LEU A 88 6.86 -8.38 9.96
CA LEU A 88 7.30 -7.88 8.66
C LEU A 88 6.72 -8.70 7.51
N TRP A 89 6.26 -7.99 6.47
CA TRP A 89 5.87 -8.55 5.19
C TRP A 89 7.12 -8.90 4.37
N TRP A 90 7.13 -10.10 3.79
CA TRP A 90 8.22 -10.62 2.96
C TRP A 90 7.70 -11.10 1.60
N PRO A 91 8.52 -11.06 0.54
CA PRO A 91 8.25 -11.82 -0.67
C PRO A 91 8.05 -13.31 -0.36
N HIS A 92 7.28 -14.01 -1.20
CA HIS A 92 6.84 -15.39 -0.93
C HIS A 92 7.98 -16.40 -0.77
N ASP A 93 9.13 -16.11 -1.37
CA ASP A 93 10.33 -16.95 -1.34
C ASP A 93 11.24 -16.64 -0.13
N MET A 94 10.84 -15.73 0.76
CA MET A 94 11.64 -15.30 1.91
C MET A 94 10.92 -15.39 3.25
N GLY A 95 9.58 -15.32 3.28
CA GLY A 95 8.85 -15.34 4.54
C GLY A 95 7.34 -15.25 4.36
N ALA A 96 6.64 -14.91 5.44
CA ALA A 96 5.20 -14.72 5.44
C ALA A 96 4.80 -13.32 4.95
N GLN A 97 3.51 -13.15 4.65
CA GLN A 97 2.90 -11.91 4.18
C GLN A 97 1.87 -11.38 5.20
N PRO A 98 2.25 -11.03 6.45
CA PRO A 98 1.33 -10.42 7.39
C PRO A 98 0.72 -9.13 6.81
N LEU A 99 -0.61 -9.09 6.79
CA LEU A 99 -1.40 -7.94 6.34
C LEU A 99 -2.39 -7.59 7.43
N CYS A 100 -2.38 -6.33 7.86
CA CYS A 100 -3.17 -5.85 8.98
C CYS A 100 -4.21 -4.84 8.50
N PRO A 101 -5.48 -4.94 8.93
CA PRO A 101 -6.47 -3.92 8.59
C PRO A 101 -6.16 -2.61 9.32
N LEU A 102 -5.99 -1.53 8.56
CA LEU A 102 -6.08 -0.16 9.05
C LEU A 102 -7.52 0.31 8.84
N THR A 103 -8.21 0.65 9.92
CA THR A 103 -9.58 1.17 9.87
C THR A 103 -9.60 2.62 10.32
N VAL A 104 -10.28 3.47 9.55
CA VAL A 104 -10.51 4.88 9.86
C VAL A 104 -12.00 5.10 9.95
N THR A 105 -12.46 5.51 11.12
CA THR A 105 -13.87 5.80 11.41
C THR A 105 -14.03 7.29 11.66
N LEU A 106 -14.93 7.92 10.91
CA LEU A 106 -15.41 9.27 11.19
C LEU A 106 -16.66 9.15 12.05
N ASP A 107 -16.73 9.86 13.16
CA ASP A 107 -17.88 9.86 14.06
C ASP A 107 -18.37 11.28 14.40
N ALA A 108 -19.61 11.37 14.84
CA ALA A 108 -20.19 12.55 15.48
C ALA A 108 -20.99 12.12 16.70
N ASP A 109 -20.73 12.76 17.84
CA ASP A 109 -21.42 12.50 19.11
C ASP A 109 -21.46 10.98 19.46
N GLY A 110 -20.36 10.27 19.19
CA GLY A 110 -20.22 8.84 19.45
C GLY A 110 -20.95 7.91 18.47
N HIS A 111 -21.46 8.44 17.36
CA HIS A 111 -22.09 7.67 16.29
C HIS A 111 -21.21 7.67 15.04
N ASP A 112 -20.88 6.48 14.54
CA ASP A 112 -20.11 6.30 13.31
C ASP A 112 -20.88 6.86 12.10
N LEU A 113 -20.26 7.79 11.38
CA LEU A 113 -20.78 8.42 10.17
C LEU A 113 -20.28 7.73 8.90
N ASP A 114 -19.00 7.37 8.87
CA ASP A 114 -18.35 6.76 7.72
C ASP A 114 -17.13 5.94 8.15
N VAL A 115 -16.84 4.87 7.40
CA VAL A 115 -15.74 3.95 7.70
C VAL A 115 -14.97 3.63 6.44
N TRP A 116 -13.65 3.77 6.52
CA TRP A 116 -12.71 3.35 5.51
C TRP A 116 -11.78 2.28 6.08
N SER A 117 -11.43 1.29 5.26
CA SER A 117 -10.49 0.24 5.68
C SER A 117 -9.58 -0.19 4.54
N LYS A 118 -8.31 -0.43 4.83
CA LYS A 118 -7.34 -1.02 3.90
C LYS A 118 -6.35 -1.91 4.63
N SER A 119 -5.91 -2.99 3.98
CA SER A 119 -4.85 -3.86 4.48
C SER A 119 -3.47 -3.22 4.29
N ILE A 120 -2.61 -3.33 5.30
CA ILE A 120 -1.24 -2.80 5.29
C ILE A 120 -0.26 -3.92 5.66
N GLY A 121 0.79 -4.08 4.85
CA GLY A 121 1.97 -4.89 5.18
C GLY A 121 3.15 -3.98 5.55
N PHE A 122 3.84 -4.30 6.65
CA PHE A 122 5.00 -3.54 7.10
C PHE A 122 6.27 -4.08 6.46
N ARG A 123 6.95 -3.26 5.67
CA ARG A 123 8.25 -3.60 5.09
C ARG A 123 9.05 -2.37 4.78
N GLN A 124 10.36 -2.50 4.91
CA GLN A 124 11.34 -1.57 4.35
C GLN A 124 11.73 -2.07 2.95
N PHE A 125 11.74 -1.19 1.96
CA PHE A 125 12.16 -1.51 0.59
C PHE A 125 13.20 -0.50 0.13
N GLU A 126 14.29 -0.98 -0.43
CA GLU A 126 15.41 -0.16 -0.89
C GLU A 126 15.85 -0.58 -2.30
N LEU A 127 16.24 0.41 -3.09
CA LEU A 127 17.02 0.20 -4.31
C LEU A 127 18.42 0.75 -4.04
N LYS A 128 19.41 -0.14 -4.02
CA LYS A 128 20.82 0.20 -3.87
C LYS A 128 21.42 0.45 -5.25
N THR A 129 21.97 1.66 -5.42
CA THR A 129 22.70 2.10 -6.62
C THR A 129 24.05 2.67 -6.25
N GLU A 130 24.91 1.81 -5.73
CA GLU A 130 26.23 2.15 -5.20
C GLU A 130 27.31 1.85 -6.24
N GLN A 131 28.42 2.59 -6.21
CA GLN A 131 29.57 2.26 -7.07
C GLN A 131 30.33 1.04 -6.54
N ASP A 132 30.68 0.13 -7.44
CA ASP A 132 31.50 -1.04 -7.15
C ASP A 132 32.53 -1.28 -8.27
N GLU A 133 33.30 -2.38 -8.18
CA GLU A 133 34.30 -2.74 -9.19
C GLU A 133 33.71 -3.01 -10.59
N ALA A 134 32.41 -3.33 -10.67
CA ALA A 134 31.70 -3.62 -11.92
C ALA A 134 30.95 -2.40 -12.49
N GLY A 135 30.81 -1.31 -11.74
CA GLY A 135 30.19 -0.07 -12.17
C GLY A 135 29.26 0.51 -11.11
N THR A 136 27.95 0.50 -11.37
CA THR A 136 26.93 0.92 -10.41
C THR A 136 25.93 -0.20 -10.22
N SER A 137 25.74 -0.61 -8.97
CA SER A 137 24.81 -1.67 -8.63
C SER A 137 23.36 -1.26 -8.92
N PHE A 138 22.49 -2.26 -9.09
CA PHE A 138 21.04 -2.09 -9.15
C PHE A 138 20.43 -3.27 -8.41
N VAL A 139 20.39 -3.16 -7.09
CA VAL A 139 20.02 -4.26 -6.20
C VAL A 139 18.83 -3.84 -5.34
N PHE A 140 17.77 -4.62 -5.37
CA PHE A 140 16.67 -4.45 -4.45
C PHE A 140 16.98 -5.11 -3.11
N ALA A 141 16.56 -4.48 -2.02
CA ALA A 141 16.59 -5.07 -0.69
C ALA A 141 15.24 -4.90 0.00
N VAL A 142 14.78 -5.95 0.66
CA VAL A 142 13.56 -5.95 1.47
C VAL A 142 13.96 -6.24 2.92
N ASN A 143 13.54 -5.36 3.83
CA ASN A 143 13.84 -5.46 5.27
C ASN A 143 15.35 -5.64 5.55
N GLY A 144 16.20 -4.99 4.74
CA GLY A 144 17.67 -5.06 4.82
C GLY A 144 18.32 -6.26 4.12
N ALA A 145 17.54 -7.24 3.63
CA ALA A 145 18.07 -8.38 2.89
C ALA A 145 18.00 -8.14 1.38
N GLU A 146 19.13 -8.30 0.69
CA GLU A 146 19.19 -8.19 -0.78
C GLU A 146 18.42 -9.34 -1.45
N ILE A 147 17.67 -9.00 -2.49
CA ILE A 147 16.85 -9.96 -3.23
C ILE A 147 17.38 -10.13 -4.64
N PHE A 148 17.48 -11.38 -5.08
CA PHE A 148 17.68 -11.68 -6.49
C PHE A 148 16.32 -11.71 -7.18
N VAL A 149 16.10 -10.77 -8.10
CA VAL A 149 14.83 -10.65 -8.82
C VAL A 149 14.68 -11.80 -9.80
N ARG A 150 13.61 -12.59 -9.60
CA ARG A 150 13.11 -13.57 -10.55
C ARG A 150 11.72 -13.11 -10.96
N GLY A 151 11.50 -12.78 -12.21
CA GLY A 151 10.27 -12.11 -12.58
C GLY A 151 9.95 -12.13 -14.06
N ALA A 152 8.85 -11.46 -14.38
CA ALA A 152 8.37 -11.27 -15.74
C ALA A 152 7.82 -9.84 -15.90
N ASN A 153 7.70 -9.42 -17.16
CA ASN A 153 6.95 -8.21 -17.50
C ASN A 153 5.47 -8.59 -17.62
N TRP A 154 4.63 -7.88 -16.89
CA TRP A 154 3.18 -7.96 -16.93
C TRP A 154 2.63 -7.00 -17.99
N ILE A 155 1.76 -7.54 -18.84
CA ILE A 155 0.97 -6.81 -19.83
C ILE A 155 -0.51 -7.08 -19.56
N PRO A 156 -1.44 -6.24 -20.06
CA PRO A 156 -2.87 -6.53 -19.93
C PRO A 156 -3.21 -7.93 -20.45
N ASP A 157 -3.92 -8.73 -19.64
CA ASP A 157 -4.26 -10.13 -19.96
C ASP A 157 -5.34 -10.24 -21.07
N ASP A 158 -6.02 -9.14 -21.38
CA ASP A 158 -7.04 -9.04 -22.43
C ASP A 158 -6.92 -7.69 -23.18
N CYS A 159 -7.32 -7.67 -24.45
CA CYS A 159 -7.41 -6.43 -25.24
C CYS A 159 -8.58 -5.53 -24.79
N PHE A 160 -9.52 -6.07 -24.02
CA PHE A 160 -10.57 -5.36 -23.30
C PHE A 160 -10.35 -5.50 -21.78
N PRO A 161 -9.58 -4.59 -21.14
CA PRO A 161 -9.22 -4.71 -19.71
C PRO A 161 -10.42 -4.88 -18.77
N SER A 162 -11.59 -4.35 -19.13
CA SER A 162 -12.82 -4.50 -18.34
C SER A 162 -13.40 -5.92 -18.27
N ARG A 163 -12.89 -6.86 -19.08
CA ARG A 163 -13.28 -8.28 -19.04
C ARG A 163 -12.43 -9.12 -18.10
N VAL A 164 -11.29 -8.59 -17.67
CA VAL A 164 -10.37 -9.32 -16.78
C VAL A 164 -11.02 -9.48 -15.41
N THR A 165 -11.15 -10.73 -14.98
CA THR A 165 -11.77 -11.11 -13.71
C THR A 165 -10.73 -11.31 -12.61
N GLU A 166 -11.18 -11.24 -11.35
CA GLU A 166 -10.33 -11.57 -10.20
C GLU A 166 -9.74 -12.99 -10.29
N ASP A 167 -10.53 -13.97 -10.73
CA ASP A 167 -10.07 -15.35 -10.86
C ASP A 167 -8.95 -15.51 -11.91
N GLN A 168 -9.04 -14.78 -13.02
CA GLN A 168 -7.96 -14.74 -14.01
C GLN A 168 -6.69 -14.13 -13.42
N LEU A 169 -6.79 -12.97 -12.75
CA LEU A 169 -5.64 -12.33 -12.09
C LEU A 169 -5.01 -13.28 -11.06
N ARG A 170 -5.83 -13.88 -10.21
CA ARG A 170 -5.40 -14.85 -9.19
C ARG A 170 -4.68 -16.03 -9.83
N GLN A 171 -5.22 -16.59 -10.92
CA GLN A 171 -4.59 -17.69 -11.63
C GLN A 171 -3.22 -17.29 -12.19
N ARG A 172 -3.12 -16.12 -12.84
CA ARG A 172 -1.86 -15.63 -13.42
C ARG A 172 -0.79 -15.36 -12.37
N ILE A 173 -1.15 -14.70 -11.27
CA ILE A 173 -0.22 -14.43 -10.16
C ILE A 173 0.18 -15.76 -9.50
N SER A 174 -0.75 -16.71 -9.33
CA SER A 174 -0.43 -18.07 -8.84
C SER A 174 0.57 -18.80 -9.74
N GLN A 175 0.46 -18.65 -11.06
CA GLN A 175 1.43 -19.22 -12.00
C GLN A 175 2.82 -18.59 -11.83
N ALA A 176 2.90 -17.27 -11.63
CA ALA A 176 4.16 -16.58 -11.36
C ALA A 176 4.80 -17.06 -10.05
N THR A 177 4.03 -17.13 -8.96
CA THR A 177 4.49 -17.66 -7.67
C THR A 177 4.96 -19.12 -7.80
N ALA A 178 4.19 -19.98 -8.47
CA ALA A 178 4.56 -21.38 -8.71
C ALA A 178 5.82 -21.54 -9.57
N ALA A 179 6.13 -20.55 -10.41
CA ALA A 179 7.37 -20.46 -11.17
C ALA A 179 8.54 -19.85 -10.35
N ASN A 180 8.38 -19.64 -9.05
CA ASN A 180 9.33 -19.00 -8.13
C ASN A 180 9.70 -17.55 -8.52
N MET A 181 8.79 -16.85 -9.21
CA MET A 181 8.94 -15.41 -9.47
C MET A 181 8.58 -14.62 -8.22
N ASN A 182 9.37 -13.63 -7.85
CA ASN A 182 9.14 -12.74 -6.71
C ASN A 182 8.82 -11.29 -7.11
N LEU A 183 8.86 -10.95 -8.40
CA LEU A 183 8.52 -9.62 -8.92
C LEU A 183 7.79 -9.69 -10.26
N LEU A 184 6.75 -8.88 -10.42
CA LEU A 184 6.11 -8.59 -11.70
C LEU A 184 6.28 -7.11 -12.04
N ARG A 185 6.76 -6.82 -13.26
CA ARG A 185 6.85 -5.44 -13.75
C ARG A 185 5.62 -5.08 -14.57
N VAL A 186 4.77 -4.20 -14.07
CA VAL A 186 3.65 -3.62 -14.84
C VAL A 186 4.24 -2.64 -15.86
N TRP A 187 4.31 -3.09 -17.11
CA TRP A 187 4.99 -2.38 -18.19
C TRP A 187 4.19 -1.15 -18.68
N GLY A 188 4.91 -0.06 -18.95
CA GLY A 188 4.36 1.27 -19.23
C GLY A 188 3.54 1.45 -20.51
N GLY A 189 3.37 0.45 -21.38
CA GLY A 189 2.41 0.55 -22.50
C GLY A 189 1.11 -0.23 -22.26
N GLY A 190 0.91 -0.71 -21.03
CA GLY A 190 -0.35 -1.30 -20.58
C GLY A 190 -1.25 -0.26 -19.89
N VAL A 191 -1.83 -0.67 -18.76
CA VAL A 191 -2.65 0.17 -17.88
C VAL A 191 -2.10 0.12 -16.46
N TYR A 192 -2.45 1.10 -15.62
CA TYR A 192 -2.39 0.88 -14.18
C TYR A 192 -3.37 -0.24 -13.88
N GLU A 193 -2.91 -1.27 -13.17
CA GLU A 193 -3.72 -2.45 -12.92
C GLU A 193 -4.84 -2.15 -11.91
N SER A 194 -5.77 -3.08 -11.77
CA SER A 194 -6.85 -2.96 -10.80
C SER A 194 -6.33 -3.06 -9.35
N ASP A 195 -7.05 -2.46 -8.39
CA ASP A 195 -6.77 -2.64 -6.95
C ASP A 195 -6.71 -4.13 -6.58
N THR A 196 -7.56 -4.95 -7.19
CA THR A 196 -7.59 -6.41 -7.02
C THR A 196 -6.26 -7.08 -7.39
N PHE A 197 -5.57 -6.63 -8.45
CA PHE A 197 -4.25 -7.14 -8.82
C PHE A 197 -3.22 -6.85 -7.73
N TYR A 198 -3.14 -5.60 -7.24
CA TYR A 198 -2.19 -5.22 -6.20
C TYR A 198 -2.49 -5.95 -4.89
N ASP A 199 -3.76 -6.05 -4.50
CA ASP A 199 -4.18 -6.80 -3.32
C ASP A 199 -3.85 -8.30 -3.41
N LEU A 200 -3.91 -8.90 -4.60
CA LEU A 200 -3.47 -10.27 -4.81
C LEU A 200 -1.95 -10.38 -4.70
N CYS A 201 -1.18 -9.47 -5.29
CA CYS A 201 0.27 -9.43 -5.15
C CYS A 201 0.71 -9.28 -3.69
N ASP A 202 0.05 -8.41 -2.91
CA ASP A 202 0.27 -8.24 -1.47
C ASP A 202 0.05 -9.56 -0.71
N ARG A 203 -1.06 -10.26 -0.98
CA ARG A 203 -1.39 -11.54 -0.33
C ARG A 203 -0.49 -12.68 -0.75
N MET A 204 0.02 -12.65 -1.99
CA MET A 204 0.79 -13.73 -2.60
C MET A 204 2.30 -13.50 -2.54
N GLY A 205 2.76 -12.42 -1.92
CA GLY A 205 4.19 -12.15 -1.72
C GLY A 205 4.92 -11.79 -3.01
N ILE A 206 4.25 -11.12 -3.95
CA ILE A 206 4.82 -10.69 -5.23
C ILE A 206 5.09 -9.18 -5.18
N LEU A 207 6.34 -8.79 -5.39
CA LEU A 207 6.71 -7.39 -5.56
C LEU A 207 6.20 -6.87 -6.90
N VAL A 208 5.83 -5.58 -6.94
CA VAL A 208 5.39 -4.92 -8.17
C VAL A 208 6.35 -3.79 -8.52
N TRP A 209 6.96 -3.88 -9.70
CA TRP A 209 7.60 -2.74 -10.34
C TRP A 209 6.56 -2.04 -11.20
N GLN A 210 6.16 -0.83 -10.81
CA GLN A 210 5.20 -0.02 -11.56
C GLN A 210 5.91 1.00 -12.45
N ASP A 211 5.76 0.87 -13.76
CA ASP A 211 6.09 1.97 -14.68
C ASP A 211 4.99 3.04 -14.65
N PHE A 212 5.33 4.29 -14.97
CA PHE A 212 4.33 5.21 -15.51
C PHE A 212 3.93 4.76 -16.92
N LEU A 213 2.73 5.14 -17.38
CA LEU A 213 2.20 4.71 -18.68
C LEU A 213 2.81 5.44 -19.89
N PHE A 214 4.14 5.46 -19.95
CA PHE A 214 4.94 5.98 -21.05
C PHE A 214 5.83 4.85 -21.57
N ALA A 215 5.72 4.52 -22.86
CA ALA A 215 6.51 3.46 -23.46
C ALA A 215 6.83 3.74 -24.93
N CYS A 216 8.10 3.55 -25.29
CA CYS A 216 8.59 3.43 -26.67
C CYS A 216 8.29 4.60 -27.62
N ALA A 217 7.88 5.77 -27.12
CA ALA A 217 7.56 6.96 -27.90
C ALA A 217 8.12 8.23 -27.26
N GLY A 218 8.37 9.27 -28.07
CA GLY A 218 8.52 10.64 -27.58
C GLY A 218 7.14 11.21 -27.27
N TYR A 219 6.96 11.77 -26.08
CA TYR A 219 5.70 12.37 -25.65
C TYR A 219 5.80 13.89 -25.70
N PRO A 220 4.70 14.62 -25.98
CA PRO A 220 4.70 16.08 -25.93
C PRO A 220 5.07 16.60 -24.54
N GLU A 221 5.94 17.61 -24.49
CA GLU A 221 6.36 18.30 -23.26
C GLU A 221 5.70 19.68 -23.11
N ASP A 222 4.82 20.05 -24.04
CA ASP A 222 4.19 21.37 -24.07
C ASP A 222 3.22 21.54 -22.89
N GLY A 223 3.56 22.48 -22.00
CA GLY A 223 2.76 22.92 -20.84
C GLY A 223 2.43 24.41 -20.92
#